data_AF-A0A132HTJ8-F1
#
_entry.id   AF-A0A132HTJ8-F1
#
_cell.length_a   1.000
_cell.length_b   1.000
_cell.length_c   1.000
_cell.angle_alpha   90.00
_cell.angle_beta   90.00
_cell.angle_gamma   90.00
#
_symmetry.space_group_name_H-M   'P 1'
#
loop_
_entity.id
_entity.type
_entity.pdbx_description
1 polymer ?
#
loop_
_entity_poly.entity_id
_entity_poly.type
_entity_poly.pdbx_seq_one_letter_code
_entity_poly.pdbx_strand_id
1 'polypeptide(L)'
;MRRYRINEIFYSLQGEGAHTGRPAAFVRFSGCNLHCPFCDTDFRLRATLTADEILRQLQPHPARFVVLTGGEPALQADGALVDALHRAGYTIAIETNGTRPLPDGIDWVTLSPKEEGEVVLTRADELKVVYVGQDVERYADAIHAPVYYLQPCAREENGLAVDNREAVVDYCLHHPRWRLSLQTHKILHIR
;
A
#
# COMPACT_ATOMS: atom_id res chain seq x y z
N MET A 1 6.30 -26.63 -1.62
CA MET A 1 5.90 -25.43 -0.85
C MET A 1 5.86 -24.24 -1.80
N ARG A 2 4.84 -23.38 -1.72
CA ARG A 2 4.76 -22.15 -2.53
C ARG A 2 5.91 -21.22 -2.18
N ARG A 3 6.40 -20.49 -3.18
CA ARG A 3 7.46 -19.49 -3.04
C ARG A 3 6.95 -18.13 -3.51
N TYR A 4 7.38 -17.08 -2.81
CA TYR A 4 7.02 -15.68 -3.04
C TYR A 4 8.26 -14.91 -3.46
N ARG A 5 8.13 -14.07 -4.47
CA ARG A 5 9.19 -13.18 -4.96
C ARG A 5 9.19 -11.91 -4.12
N ILE A 6 10.24 -11.73 -3.34
CA ILE A 6 10.40 -10.67 -2.36
C ILE A 6 11.48 -9.71 -2.83
N ASN A 7 11.16 -8.42 -2.80
CA ASN A 7 12.11 -7.34 -2.98
C ASN A 7 12.82 -7.07 -1.65
N GLU A 8 12.06 -6.85 -0.58
CA GLU A 8 12.64 -6.63 0.75
C GLU A 8 11.66 -6.98 1.86
N ILE A 9 12.22 -7.25 3.04
CA ILE A 9 11.48 -7.32 4.31
C ILE A 9 12.22 -6.41 5.29
N PHE A 10 11.48 -5.53 5.96
CA PHE A 10 12.05 -4.59 6.92
C PHE A 10 11.04 -4.22 8.00
N TYR A 11 11.52 -3.55 9.05
CA TYR A 11 10.70 -3.13 10.18
C TYR A 11 10.81 -1.63 10.40
N SER A 12 9.68 -0.95 10.50
CA SER A 12 9.59 0.51 10.61
C SER A 12 8.22 0.94 11.15
N LEU A 13 7.84 2.20 10.91
CA LEU A 13 6.49 2.72 11.13
C LEU A 13 5.75 2.82 9.79
N GLN A 14 4.47 2.46 9.76
CA GLN A 14 3.60 2.82 8.65
C GLN A 14 3.58 4.33 8.49
N GLY A 15 3.97 4.80 7.31
CA GLY A 15 4.14 6.21 7.04
C GLY A 15 2.93 6.88 6.42
N GLU A 16 1.90 6.12 6.05
CA GLU A 16 0.76 6.58 5.25
C GLU A 16 -0.59 6.11 5.83
N GLY A 17 -1.67 6.79 5.44
CA GLY A 17 -3.03 6.32 5.68
C GLY A 17 -3.48 6.35 7.14
N ALA A 18 -4.53 5.57 7.45
CA ALA A 18 -5.14 5.49 8.77
C ALA A 18 -4.22 4.88 9.84
N HIS A 19 -3.19 4.14 9.41
CA HIS A 19 -2.22 3.51 10.28
C HIS A 19 -0.89 4.27 10.40
N THR A 20 -0.82 5.52 9.93
CA THR A 20 0.36 6.38 10.07
C THR A 20 0.89 6.38 11.52
N GLY A 21 2.18 6.11 11.70
CA GLY A 21 2.87 6.03 12.99
C GLY A 21 2.83 4.65 13.67
N ARG A 22 2.08 3.67 13.15
CA ARG A 22 1.99 2.33 13.74
C ARG A 22 3.24 1.49 13.41
N PRO A 23 3.92 0.86 14.39
CA PRO A 23 5.00 -0.08 14.13
C PRO A 23 4.53 -1.26 13.29
N ALA A 24 5.25 -1.57 12.22
CA ALA A 24 4.90 -2.61 11.26
C ALA A 24 6.15 -3.27 10.69
N ALA A 25 6.05 -4.58 10.46
CA ALA A 25 6.95 -5.26 9.54
C ALA A 25 6.38 -5.15 8.12
N PHE A 26 7.22 -4.86 7.14
CA PHE A 26 6.82 -4.74 5.74
C PHE A 26 7.33 -5.94 4.97
N VAL A 27 6.46 -6.56 4.19
CA VAL A 27 6.82 -7.56 3.19
C VAL A 27 6.58 -6.94 1.83
N ARG A 28 7.66 -6.46 1.20
CA ARG A 28 7.62 -5.87 -0.15
C ARG A 28 7.84 -6.96 -1.18
N PHE A 29 6.80 -7.33 -1.91
CA PHE A 29 6.87 -8.27 -3.03
C PHE A 29 7.54 -7.62 -4.25
N SER A 30 8.08 -8.46 -5.14
CA SER A 30 8.68 -8.03 -6.41
C SER A 30 7.67 -8.08 -7.56
N GLY A 31 7.80 -7.13 -8.49
CA GLY A 31 6.96 -7.01 -9.67
C GLY A 31 5.62 -6.29 -9.42
N CYS A 32 5.16 -5.56 -10.44
CA CYS A 32 3.86 -4.92 -10.50
C CYS A 32 3.22 -5.24 -11.86
N ASN A 33 1.89 -5.25 -11.95
CA ASN A 33 1.17 -5.36 -13.21
C ASN A 33 0.86 -3.99 -13.85
N LEU A 34 1.21 -2.89 -13.18
CA LEU A 34 1.06 -1.52 -13.67
C LEU A 34 2.43 -0.83 -13.79
N HIS A 35 2.50 0.18 -14.65
CA HIS A 35 3.69 0.99 -14.91
C HIS A 35 3.35 2.47 -14.76
N CYS A 36 3.02 2.87 -13.53
CA CYS A 36 2.57 4.24 -13.24
C CYS A 36 3.74 5.24 -13.44
N PRO A 37 3.51 6.41 -14.08
CA PRO A 37 4.56 7.37 -14.41
C PRO A 37 5.19 8.02 -13.17
N PHE A 38 4.49 8.01 -12.04
CA PHE A 38 4.94 8.56 -10.76
C PHE A 38 5.49 7.51 -9.79
N CYS A 39 5.68 6.26 -10.23
CA CYS A 39 6.13 5.20 -9.33
C CYS A 39 7.61 5.39 -8.94
N ASP A 40 7.87 5.49 -7.64
CA ASP A 40 9.18 5.76 -7.05
C ASP A 40 9.84 4.51 -6.43
N THR A 41 9.21 3.34 -6.55
CA THR A 41 9.62 2.13 -5.82
C THR A 41 10.32 1.11 -6.73
N ASP A 42 11.47 0.61 -6.28
CA ASP A 42 12.20 -0.48 -6.94
C ASP A 42 11.53 -1.84 -6.68
N PHE A 43 10.89 -2.42 -7.69
CA PHE A 43 10.24 -3.73 -7.58
C PHE A 43 11.07 -4.92 -8.08
N ARG A 44 12.39 -4.76 -8.23
CA ARG A 44 13.26 -5.85 -8.70
C ARG A 44 13.21 -7.06 -7.77
N LEU A 45 13.40 -8.25 -8.35
CA LEU A 45 13.54 -9.48 -7.58
C LEU A 45 14.85 -9.45 -6.79
N ARG A 46 14.77 -9.69 -5.47
CA ARG A 46 15.96 -9.86 -4.61
C ARG A 46 16.05 -11.25 -4.02
N ALA A 47 14.93 -11.83 -3.60
CA ALA A 47 14.88 -13.16 -3.03
C ALA A 47 13.57 -13.89 -3.39
N THR A 48 13.60 -15.21 -3.28
CA THR A 48 12.42 -16.06 -3.46
C THR A 48 12.25 -16.91 -2.21
N LEU A 49 11.28 -16.57 -1.36
CA LEU A 49 11.10 -17.10 -0.01
C LEU A 49 9.82 -17.94 0.12
N THR A 50 9.81 -18.92 1.00
CA THR A 50 8.62 -19.62 1.49
C THR A 50 7.93 -18.81 2.59
N ALA A 51 6.69 -19.17 2.96
CA ALA A 51 5.99 -18.52 4.08
C ALA A 51 6.77 -18.63 5.40
N ASP A 52 7.39 -19.78 5.68
CA ASP A 52 8.21 -19.99 6.89
C ASP A 52 9.49 -19.15 6.87
N GLU A 53 10.09 -18.93 5.70
CA GLU A 53 11.23 -18.03 5.55
C GLU A 53 10.85 -16.57 5.77
N ILE A 54 9.68 -16.14 5.29
CA ILE A 54 9.13 -14.82 5.57
C ILE A 54 8.91 -14.68 7.08
N LEU A 55 8.18 -15.61 7.70
CA LEU A 55 7.90 -15.59 9.15
C LEU A 55 9.18 -15.52 9.99
N ARG A 56 10.22 -16.29 9.65
CA ARG A 56 11.51 -16.23 10.35
C ARG A 56 12.15 -14.84 10.31
N GLN A 57 11.93 -14.07 9.24
CA GLN A 57 12.41 -12.69 9.16
C GLN A 57 11.53 -11.70 9.94
N LEU A 58 10.23 -11.97 10.07
CA LEU A 58 9.31 -11.11 10.82
C LEU A 58 9.41 -11.32 12.33
N GLN A 59 9.69 -12.55 12.80
CA GLN A 59 9.66 -12.96 14.21
C GLN A 59 10.53 -12.13 15.16
N PRO A 60 11.75 -11.69 14.79
CA PRO A 60 12.59 -10.87 15.67
C PRO A 60 11.98 -9.51 16.01
N HIS A 61 11.03 -9.02 15.22
CA HIS A 61 10.39 -7.73 15.43
C HIS A 61 9.26 -7.82 16.46
N PRO A 62 9.09 -6.83 17.36
CA PRO A 62 8.10 -6.90 18.43
C PRO A 62 6.67 -6.67 17.94
N ALA A 63 6.47 -5.88 16.88
CA ALA A 63 5.13 -5.68 16.35
C ALA A 63 4.56 -6.99 15.79
N ARG A 64 3.27 -7.18 16.00
CA ARG A 64 2.45 -8.21 15.36
C ARG A 64 1.52 -7.61 14.33
N PHE A 65 2.00 -6.58 13.64
CA PHE A 65 1.33 -5.96 12.51
C PHE A 65 2.26 -6.05 11.30
N VAL A 66 1.75 -6.61 10.22
CA VAL A 66 2.50 -6.80 8.97
C VAL A 66 1.77 -6.09 7.84
N VAL A 67 2.51 -5.36 7.01
CA VAL A 67 2.01 -4.71 5.80
C VAL A 67 2.56 -5.46 4.59
N LEU A 68 1.65 -6.08 3.84
CA LEU A 68 1.93 -6.71 2.55
C LEU A 68 1.86 -5.63 1.45
N THR A 69 2.94 -5.45 0.68
CA THR A 69 3.05 -4.35 -0.31
C THR A 69 3.99 -4.72 -1.47
N GLY A 70 4.20 -3.84 -2.43
CA GLY A 70 5.28 -3.87 -3.45
C GLY A 70 5.08 -4.87 -4.60
N GLY A 71 5.57 -4.61 -5.80
CA GLY A 71 4.72 -3.80 -6.67
C GLY A 71 3.24 -4.07 -6.37
N GLU A 72 2.61 -5.01 -7.05
CA GLU A 72 1.25 -5.41 -6.67
C GLU A 72 1.28 -6.69 -5.80
N PRO A 73 0.99 -6.62 -4.48
CA PRO A 73 1.03 -7.78 -3.60
C PRO A 73 -0.01 -8.86 -3.97
N ALA A 74 -1.16 -8.48 -4.52
CA ALA A 74 -2.21 -9.42 -4.92
C ALA A 74 -1.81 -10.32 -6.10
N LEU A 75 -0.66 -10.07 -6.75
CA LEU A 75 -0.08 -11.02 -7.71
C LEU A 75 0.49 -12.28 -7.05
N GLN A 76 0.76 -12.24 -5.74
CA GLN A 76 1.52 -13.29 -5.06
C GLN A 76 0.93 -13.74 -3.73
N ALA A 77 0.36 -12.80 -2.95
CA ALA A 77 -0.30 -13.11 -1.69
C ALA A 77 -1.46 -14.09 -1.92
N ASP A 78 -1.57 -15.07 -1.04
CA ASP A 78 -2.61 -16.11 -1.11
C ASP A 78 -3.01 -16.55 0.31
N GLY A 79 -4.03 -17.41 0.39
CA GLY A 79 -4.54 -17.92 1.67
C GLY A 79 -3.48 -18.65 2.49
N ALA A 80 -2.54 -19.35 1.85
CA ALA A 80 -1.48 -20.07 2.57
C ALA A 80 -0.54 -19.12 3.32
N LEU A 81 -0.19 -17.97 2.72
CA LEU A 81 0.58 -16.93 3.41
C LEU A 81 -0.24 -16.27 4.51
N VAL A 82 -1.49 -15.91 4.23
CA VAL A 82 -2.39 -15.28 5.20
C VAL A 82 -2.54 -16.16 6.44
N ASP A 83 -2.89 -17.43 6.26
CA ASP A 83 -3.05 -18.38 7.36
C ASP A 83 -1.76 -18.55 8.17
N ALA A 84 -0.60 -18.54 7.51
CA ALA A 84 0.69 -18.66 8.19
C ALA A 84 0.98 -17.43 9.07
N LEU A 85 0.71 -16.23 8.57
CA LEU A 85 0.85 -14.97 9.32
C LEU A 85 -0.12 -14.91 10.50
N HIS A 86 -1.39 -15.27 10.30
CA HIS A 86 -2.39 -15.33 11.36
C HIS A 86 -2.05 -16.36 12.43
N ARG A 87 -1.61 -17.57 12.05
CA ARG A 87 -1.15 -18.59 13.03
C ARG A 87 0.03 -18.10 13.86
N ALA A 88 0.87 -17.22 13.30
CA ALA A 88 1.97 -16.59 14.02
C ALA A 88 1.55 -15.33 14.82
N GLY A 89 0.25 -15.00 14.83
CA GLY A 89 -0.34 -13.93 15.62
C GLY A 89 -0.25 -12.55 14.99
N TYR A 90 0.04 -12.43 13.69
CA TYR A 90 0.07 -11.13 13.01
C TYR A 90 -1.33 -10.66 12.62
N THR A 91 -1.61 -9.37 12.77
CA THR A 91 -2.64 -8.65 12.03
C THR A 91 -2.06 -8.21 10.68
N ILE A 92 -2.79 -8.42 9.60
CA ILE A 92 -2.33 -8.25 8.21
C ILE A 92 -3.03 -7.05 7.57
N ALA A 93 -2.23 -6.06 7.18
CA ALA A 93 -2.65 -5.04 6.23
C ALA A 93 -2.10 -5.34 4.83
N ILE A 94 -2.81 -4.91 3.78
CA ILE A 94 -2.34 -4.96 2.40
C ILE A 94 -2.49 -3.58 1.73
N GLU A 95 -1.48 -3.21 0.95
CA GLU A 95 -1.47 -2.00 0.13
C GLU A 95 -1.54 -2.44 -1.35
N THR A 96 -2.70 -2.27 -2.00
CA THR A 96 -2.98 -2.80 -3.35
C THR A 96 -3.47 -1.72 -4.30
N ASN A 97 -3.20 -1.90 -5.60
CA ASN A 97 -3.80 -1.12 -6.68
C ASN A 97 -5.23 -1.57 -7.04
N GLY A 98 -5.69 -2.70 -6.50
CA GLY A 98 -7.05 -3.22 -6.64
C GLY A 98 -7.39 -3.83 -7.99
N THR A 99 -6.40 -4.08 -8.85
CA THR A 99 -6.59 -4.73 -10.17
C THR A 99 -6.70 -6.26 -10.08
N ARG A 100 -6.62 -6.82 -8.87
CA ARG A 100 -6.71 -8.25 -8.59
C ARG A 100 -7.58 -8.50 -7.35
N PRO A 101 -8.28 -9.65 -7.29
CA PRO A 101 -8.93 -10.08 -6.07
C PRO A 101 -7.89 -10.36 -4.99
N LEU A 102 -8.30 -10.19 -3.74
CA LEU A 102 -7.49 -10.48 -2.56
C LEU A 102 -7.84 -11.86 -2.00
N PRO A 103 -6.90 -12.56 -1.34
CA PRO A 103 -7.26 -13.72 -0.53
C PRO A 103 -8.15 -13.30 0.65
N ASP A 104 -8.99 -14.22 1.13
CA ASP A 104 -9.74 -14.03 2.36
C ASP A 104 -8.78 -13.90 3.56
N GLY A 105 -9.24 -13.23 4.63
CA GLY A 105 -8.48 -13.09 5.89
C GLY A 105 -7.50 -11.92 5.93
N ILE A 106 -7.52 -10.99 4.98
CA ILE A 106 -6.83 -9.71 5.17
C ILE A 106 -7.61 -8.85 6.18
N ASP A 107 -6.92 -8.35 7.22
CA ASP A 107 -7.55 -7.61 8.32
C ASP A 107 -7.73 -6.11 8.00
N TRP A 108 -6.90 -5.56 7.10
CA TRP A 108 -6.99 -4.16 6.66
C TRP A 108 -6.58 -4.01 5.20
N VAL A 109 -7.51 -3.55 4.36
CA VAL A 109 -7.27 -3.30 2.93
C VAL A 109 -7.13 -1.80 2.68
N THR A 110 -5.90 -1.38 2.34
CA THR A 110 -5.65 -0.07 1.75
C THR A 110 -5.66 -0.20 0.23
N LEU A 111 -6.70 0.34 -0.39
CA LEU A 111 -6.85 0.38 -1.84
C LEU A 111 -6.37 1.74 -2.37
N SER A 112 -5.37 1.70 -3.24
CA SER A 112 -4.87 2.88 -3.94
C SER A 112 -5.06 2.68 -5.45
N PRO A 113 -6.21 3.09 -6.02
CA PRO A 113 -6.46 2.90 -7.45
C PRO A 113 -5.51 3.74 -8.31
N LYS A 114 -5.38 3.35 -9.58
CA LYS A 114 -4.46 3.91 -10.57
C LYS A 114 -5.21 4.10 -11.89
N GLU A 115 -4.86 5.11 -12.69
CA GLU A 115 -5.55 5.34 -13.97
C GLU A 115 -5.21 4.25 -15.00
N GLU A 116 -4.04 3.63 -14.85
CA GLU A 116 -3.49 2.61 -15.75
C GLU A 116 -4.14 1.23 -15.59
N GLY A 117 -5.00 1.04 -14.58
CA GLY A 117 -5.55 -0.27 -14.23
C GLY A 117 -7.04 -0.23 -13.93
N GLU A 118 -7.75 -1.24 -14.43
CA GLU A 118 -9.14 -1.49 -14.05
C GLU A 118 -9.20 -2.06 -12.62
N VAL A 119 -9.90 -1.35 -11.73
CA VAL A 119 -10.08 -1.76 -10.34
C VAL A 119 -11.24 -2.75 -10.26
N VAL A 120 -10.97 -3.94 -9.74
CA VAL A 120 -11.98 -5.00 -9.57
C VAL A 120 -12.54 -5.06 -8.14
N LEU A 121 -11.87 -4.41 -7.19
CA LEU A 121 -12.31 -4.31 -5.81
C LEU A 121 -13.34 -3.18 -5.65
N THR A 122 -14.47 -3.47 -5.01
CA THR A 122 -15.54 -2.49 -4.75
C THR A 122 -15.63 -2.08 -3.28
N ARG A 123 -14.81 -2.68 -2.42
CA ARG A 123 -14.74 -2.41 -0.97
C ARG A 123 -13.30 -2.42 -0.50
N ALA A 124 -13.01 -1.57 0.48
CA ALA A 124 -11.74 -1.51 1.19
C ALA A 124 -11.98 -0.95 2.60
N ASP A 125 -11.01 -1.08 3.49
CA ASP A 125 -11.03 -0.41 4.81
C ASP A 125 -10.54 1.04 4.68
N GLU A 126 -9.70 1.29 3.69
CA GLU A 126 -9.15 2.60 3.35
C GLU A 126 -9.07 2.78 1.84
N LEU A 127 -9.68 3.84 1.30
CA LEU A 127 -9.43 4.30 -0.06
C LEU A 127 -8.40 5.44 -0.01
N LYS A 128 -7.17 5.19 -0.48
CA LYS A 128 -6.07 6.17 -0.47
C LYS A 128 -5.62 6.47 -1.89
N VAL A 129 -6.10 7.56 -2.46
CA VAL A 129 -5.81 7.95 -3.85
C VAL A 129 -4.58 8.87 -3.90
N VAL A 130 -3.59 8.52 -4.71
CA VAL A 130 -2.50 9.44 -5.05
C VAL A 130 -3.07 10.50 -5.98
N TYR A 131 -3.12 11.75 -5.53
CA TYR A 131 -3.67 12.85 -6.29
C TYR A 131 -2.62 13.39 -7.26
N VAL A 132 -3.01 13.57 -8.51
CA VAL A 132 -2.23 14.18 -9.60
C VAL A 132 -3.04 15.22 -10.38
N GLY A 133 -4.25 15.58 -9.91
CA GLY A 133 -5.17 16.52 -10.57
C GLY A 133 -6.35 15.84 -11.30
N GLN A 134 -6.46 14.53 -11.19
CA GLN A 134 -7.54 13.73 -11.76
C GLN A 134 -8.84 13.84 -10.95
N ASP A 135 -9.96 13.46 -11.57
CA ASP A 135 -11.22 13.26 -10.84
C ASP A 135 -11.07 12.08 -9.87
N VAL A 136 -11.08 12.38 -8.57
CA VAL A 136 -11.01 11.37 -7.51
C VAL A 136 -12.39 10.91 -7.03
N GLU A 137 -13.44 11.67 -7.35
CA GLU A 137 -14.80 11.38 -6.90
C GLU A 137 -15.32 10.07 -7.53
N ARG A 138 -14.96 9.81 -8.79
CA ARG A 138 -15.23 8.53 -9.48
C ARG A 138 -14.80 7.30 -8.67
N TYR A 139 -13.72 7.39 -7.89
CA TYR A 139 -13.24 6.27 -7.10
C TYR A 139 -14.06 6.13 -5.81
N ALA A 140 -14.31 7.26 -5.13
CA ALA A 140 -15.09 7.25 -3.90
C ALA A 140 -16.57 6.87 -4.13
N ASP A 141 -17.10 7.12 -5.34
CA ASP A 141 -18.46 6.73 -5.71
C ASP A 141 -18.55 5.24 -6.10
N ALA A 142 -17.46 4.66 -6.61
CA ALA A 142 -17.39 3.24 -7.02
C ALA A 142 -16.91 2.30 -5.90
N ILE A 143 -16.12 2.80 -4.95
CA ILE A 143 -15.46 2.02 -3.91
C ILE A 143 -15.97 2.46 -2.55
N HIS A 144 -16.58 1.53 -1.83
CA HIS A 144 -17.01 1.77 -0.46
C HIS A 144 -15.86 1.56 0.53
N ALA A 145 -15.52 2.60 1.29
CA ALA A 145 -14.57 2.54 2.39
C ALA A 145 -15.03 3.41 3.58
N PRO A 146 -14.72 3.01 4.83
CA PRO A 146 -14.97 3.84 6.01
C PRO A 146 -14.18 5.16 6.02
N VAL A 147 -13.01 5.19 5.39
CA VAL A 147 -12.13 6.37 5.34
C VAL A 147 -11.55 6.59 3.94
N TYR A 148 -11.50 7.85 3.54
CA TYR A 148 -11.02 8.31 2.23
C TYR A 148 -9.84 9.25 2.43
N TYR A 149 -8.72 8.96 1.78
CA TYR A 149 -7.49 9.74 1.84
C TYR A 149 -7.05 10.18 0.45
N LEU A 150 -6.61 11.44 0.36
CA LEU A 150 -5.80 11.93 -0.74
C LEU A 150 -4.35 12.03 -0.29
N GLN A 151 -3.48 11.45 -1.11
CA GLN A 151 -2.03 11.48 -0.92
C GLN A 151 -1.39 12.38 -1.97
N PRO A 152 -0.62 13.40 -1.56
CA PRO A 152 0.18 14.19 -2.49
C PRO A 152 1.17 13.32 -3.25
N CYS A 153 1.39 13.67 -4.51
CA CYS A 153 2.36 13.04 -5.39
C CYS A 153 3.55 14.00 -5.55
N ALA A 154 4.72 13.56 -5.08
CA ALA A 154 5.97 14.19 -5.47
C ALA A 154 6.46 13.50 -6.75
N ARG A 155 6.43 14.20 -7.88
CA ARG A 155 6.87 13.68 -9.18
C ARG A 155 7.84 14.65 -9.84
N GLU A 156 8.55 14.19 -10.85
CA GLU A 156 9.22 15.07 -11.80
C GLU A 156 8.33 15.25 -13.04
N GLU A 157 8.15 16.49 -13.46
CA GLU A 157 7.43 16.85 -14.69
C GLU A 157 8.28 17.85 -15.47
N ASN A 158 8.64 17.51 -16.71
CA ASN A 158 9.53 18.31 -17.56
C ASN A 158 10.87 18.70 -16.89
N GLY A 159 11.41 17.81 -16.02
CA GLY A 159 12.66 18.04 -15.29
C GLY A 159 12.52 18.95 -14.06
N LEU A 160 11.30 19.31 -13.66
CA LEU A 160 11.02 20.06 -12.44
C LEU A 160 10.32 19.17 -11.42
N ALA A 161 10.75 19.27 -10.15
CA ALA A 161 10.03 18.65 -9.05
C ALA A 161 8.67 19.34 -8.89
N VAL A 162 7.60 18.57 -9.07
CA VAL A 162 6.23 18.98 -8.79
C VAL A 162 5.81 18.38 -7.47
N ASP A 163 5.43 19.27 -6.55
CA ASP A 163 4.84 18.93 -5.27
C ASP A 163 3.45 19.56 -5.20
N ASN A 164 2.42 18.71 -5.12
CA ASN A 164 1.03 19.14 -5.11
C ASN A 164 0.39 19.12 -3.72
N ARG A 165 1.18 19.17 -2.65
CA ARG A 165 0.68 19.23 -1.26
C ARG A 165 -0.38 20.31 -1.05
N GLU A 166 -0.14 21.53 -1.51
CA GLU A 166 -1.10 22.64 -1.36
C GLU A 166 -2.43 22.35 -2.05
N ALA A 167 -2.40 21.80 -3.27
CA ALA A 167 -3.60 21.42 -4.01
C ALA A 167 -4.40 20.31 -3.31
N VAL A 168 -3.71 19.32 -2.70
CA VAL A 168 -4.39 18.27 -1.94
C VAL A 168 -5.01 18.82 -0.66
N VAL A 169 -4.31 19.73 0.04
CA VAL A 169 -4.85 20.40 1.23
C VAL A 169 -6.10 21.17 0.86
N ASP A 170 -6.04 21.99 -0.19
CA ASP A 170 -7.17 22.78 -0.68
C ASP A 170 -8.36 21.88 -1.07
N TYR A 171 -8.09 20.79 -1.79
CA TYR A 171 -9.14 19.84 -2.17
C TYR A 171 -9.82 19.22 -0.94
N CYS A 172 -9.06 18.74 0.04
CA CYS A 172 -9.62 18.16 1.26
C CYS A 172 -10.45 19.18 2.06
N LEU A 173 -10.05 20.45 2.09
CA LEU A 173 -10.81 21.52 2.76
C LEU A 173 -12.15 21.80 2.06
N HIS A 174 -12.20 21.72 0.72
CA HIS A 174 -13.42 21.88 -0.06
C HIS A 174 -14.29 20.62 -0.11
N HIS A 175 -13.70 19.43 0.07
CA HIS A 175 -14.36 18.13 -0.01
C HIS A 175 -14.08 17.29 1.26
N PRO A 176 -14.73 17.59 2.40
CA PRO A 176 -14.36 17.05 3.72
C PRO A 176 -14.62 15.54 3.92
N ARG A 177 -15.15 14.85 2.90
CA ARG A 177 -15.12 13.37 2.88
C ARG A 177 -13.70 12.84 2.79
N TRP A 178 -12.81 13.60 2.16
CA TRP A 178 -11.39 13.27 2.00
C TRP A 178 -10.55 13.82 3.15
N ARG A 179 -9.52 13.05 3.50
CA ARG A 179 -8.50 13.40 4.49
C ARG A 179 -7.12 13.42 3.83
N LEU A 180 -6.19 14.20 4.37
CA LEU A 180 -4.82 14.20 3.89
C LEU A 180 -4.05 12.97 4.40
N SER A 181 -3.40 12.22 3.51
CA SER A 181 -2.38 11.21 3.83
C SER A 181 -1.02 11.74 3.39
N LEU A 182 -0.14 12.02 4.34
CA LEU A 182 1.25 12.37 4.05
C LEU A 182 2.11 11.11 4.03
N GLN A 183 3.18 11.14 3.23
CA GLN A 183 4.24 10.12 3.29
C GLN A 183 5.23 10.47 4.42
N THR A 184 4.81 10.28 5.67
CA THR A 184 5.56 10.73 6.85
C THR A 184 6.92 10.05 6.99
N HIS A 185 7.08 8.83 6.48
CA HIS A 185 8.37 8.14 6.44
C HIS A 185 9.44 8.91 5.64
N LYS A 186 9.05 9.60 4.55
CA LYS A 186 9.95 10.48 3.78
C LYS A 186 10.39 11.71 4.57
N ILE A 187 9.50 12.25 5.42
CA ILE A 187 9.78 13.41 6.29
C ILE A 187 10.68 13.00 7.45
N LEU A 188 10.44 11.82 8.03
CA LEU A 188 11.19 11.30 9.17
C LEU A 188 12.51 10.62 8.78
N HIS A 189 12.77 10.47 7.47
CA HIS A 189 13.92 9.75 6.93
C HIS A 189 14.05 8.30 7.46
N ILE A 190 12.90 7.64 7.60
CA ILE A 190 12.80 6.21 7.92
C ILE A 190 12.29 5.43 6.72
N ARG A 191 12.47 4.12 6.75
CA ARG A 191 11.96 3.21 5.70
C ARG A 191 10.47 2.97 5.81
#